data_AF-A0A1B6K338-F1
#
_entry.id   AF-A0A1B6K338-F1
#
_cell.length_a   1.000
_cell.length_b   1.000
_cell.length_c   1.000
_cell.angle_alpha   90.00
_cell.angle_beta   90.00
_cell.angle_gamma   90.00
#
_symmetry.space_group_name_H-M   'P 1'
#
loop_
_entity.id
_entity.type
_entity.pdbx_description
1 polymer ?
#
loop_
_entity_poly.entity_id
_entity_poly.type
_entity_poly.pdbx_seq_one_letter_code
_entity_poly.pdbx_strand_id
1 'polypeptide(L)'
;STTTFVRAPTSVSAVAAVEHIMEHIAFTVKKDPAVVRTNNTEANNTIPEYVAEVESRADYNSRLQYCRDFNATNQWKKRGISMVPVRFEMDFGAGQHALLSIYRVD
;
A
#
# COMPACT_ATOMS: atom_id res chain seq x y z
N SER A 1 22.39 -18.02 14.02
CA SER A 1 22.40 -16.92 13.02
C SER A 1 21.49 -15.81 13.52
N THR A 2 21.99 -14.57 13.56
CA THR A 2 21.25 -13.40 14.08
C THR A 2 20.67 -12.59 12.92
N THR A 3 19.47 -12.04 13.09
CA THR A 3 18.81 -11.17 12.09
C THR A 3 19.38 -9.75 12.14
N THR A 4 19.27 -9.02 11.02
CA THR A 4 19.69 -7.61 10.91
C THR A 4 18.55 -6.76 10.34
N PHE A 5 18.65 -5.44 10.46
CA PHE A 5 17.67 -4.53 9.88
C PHE A 5 17.75 -4.52 8.34
N VAL A 6 16.57 -4.43 7.73
CA VAL A 6 16.38 -4.20 6.29
C VAL A 6 15.52 -2.95 6.10
N ARG A 7 15.38 -2.48 4.85
CA ARG A 7 14.59 -1.28 4.53
C ARG A 7 13.18 -1.39 5.15
N ALA A 8 12.77 -0.32 5.85
CA ALA A 8 11.50 -0.24 6.56
C ALA A 8 11.34 -1.36 7.63
N PRO A 9 12.27 -1.42 8.61
CA PRO A 9 12.34 -2.52 9.58
C PRO A 9 11.03 -2.63 10.35
N THR A 10 10.57 -3.87 10.59
CA THR A 10 9.32 -4.22 11.30
C THR A 10 8.03 -3.82 10.58
N SER A 11 7.96 -2.62 10.01
CA SER A 11 6.76 -2.04 9.39
C SER A 11 6.21 -2.88 8.24
N VAL A 12 7.05 -3.34 7.30
CA VAL A 12 6.60 -4.09 6.12
C VAL A 12 5.96 -5.41 6.52
N SER A 13 6.59 -6.14 7.46
CA SER A 13 6.03 -7.38 7.98
C SER A 13 4.73 -7.15 8.76
N ALA A 14 4.63 -6.06 9.51
CA ALA A 14 3.41 -5.70 10.24
C ALA A 14 2.26 -5.36 9.27
N VAL A 15 2.52 -4.52 8.27
CA VAL A 15 1.54 -4.17 7.22
C VAL A 15 1.09 -5.42 6.47
N ALA A 16 2.01 -6.31 6.09
CA ALA A 16 1.66 -7.56 5.42
C ALA A 16 0.73 -8.45 6.27
N ALA A 17 0.97 -8.53 7.58
CA ALA A 17 0.11 -9.30 8.49
C ALA A 17 -1.28 -8.68 8.61
N VAL A 18 -1.38 -7.35 8.78
CA VAL A 18 -2.66 -6.64 8.84
C VAL A 18 -3.43 -6.78 7.52
N GLU A 19 -2.75 -6.69 6.39
CA GLU A 19 -3.39 -6.83 5.09
C GLU A 19 -3.91 -8.24 4.82
N HIS A 20 -3.19 -9.26 5.30
CA HIS A 20 -3.69 -10.62 5.26
C HIS A 20 -4.99 -10.79 6.06
N ILE A 21 -5.09 -10.15 7.23
CA ILE A 21 -6.30 -10.15 8.06
C ILE A 21 -7.45 -9.44 7.32
N MET A 22 -7.20 -8.24 6.76
CA MET A 22 -8.22 -7.49 6.03
C MET A 22 -8.75 -8.25 4.80
N GLU A 23 -7.87 -8.90 4.06
CA GLU A 23 -8.24 -9.75 2.91
C GLU A 23 -9.08 -10.96 3.36
N HIS A 24 -8.72 -11.58 4.49
CA HIS A 24 -9.49 -12.69 5.06
C HIS A 24 -10.89 -12.25 5.50
N ILE A 25 -11.01 -11.08 6.13
CA ILE A 25 -12.30 -10.48 6.49
C ILE A 25 -13.12 -10.27 5.22
N ALA A 26 -12.56 -9.61 4.20
CA ALA A 26 -13.24 -9.34 2.94
C ALA A 26 -13.77 -10.61 2.26
N PHE A 27 -12.94 -11.67 2.21
CA PHE A 27 -13.35 -12.97 1.70
C PHE A 27 -14.52 -13.56 2.50
N THR A 28 -14.42 -13.53 3.84
CA THR A 28 -15.44 -14.08 4.74
C THR A 28 -16.77 -13.35 4.61
N VAL A 29 -16.75 -12.02 4.51
CA VAL A 29 -17.96 -11.20 4.36
C VAL A 29 -18.44 -11.05 2.91
N LYS A 30 -17.72 -11.63 1.94
CA LYS A 30 -17.98 -11.51 0.49
C LYS A 30 -18.09 -10.05 0.02
N LYS A 31 -17.27 -9.16 0.57
CA LYS A 31 -17.16 -7.76 0.15
C LYS A 31 -15.85 -7.52 -0.57
N ASP A 32 -15.81 -6.44 -1.34
CA ASP A 32 -14.58 -6.00 -1.97
C ASP A 32 -13.54 -5.61 -0.90
N PRO A 33 -12.29 -6.10 -0.99
CA PRO A 33 -11.23 -5.75 -0.04
C PRO A 33 -10.97 -4.24 0.09
N ALA A 34 -11.09 -3.46 -1.00
CA ALA A 34 -10.92 -2.01 -0.95
C ALA A 34 -12.00 -1.36 -0.07
N VAL A 35 -13.25 -1.81 -0.18
CA VAL A 35 -14.36 -1.32 0.65
C VAL A 35 -14.15 -1.68 2.12
N VAL A 36 -13.64 -2.88 2.42
CA VAL A 36 -13.32 -3.27 3.80
C VAL A 36 -12.23 -2.36 4.37
N ARG A 37 -11.16 -2.09 3.63
CA ARG A 37 -10.08 -1.20 4.07
C ARG A 37 -10.57 0.22 4.33
N THR A 38 -11.32 0.81 3.40
CA THR A 38 -11.84 2.19 3.54
C THR A 38 -12.77 2.32 4.74
N ASN A 39 -13.64 1.33 4.98
CA ASN A 39 -14.54 1.34 6.14
C ASN A 39 -13.82 1.16 7.49
N ASN A 40 -12.64 0.56 7.50
CA ASN A 40 -11.81 0.35 8.71
C ASN A 40 -10.69 1.39 8.82
N THR A 41 -10.70 2.44 7.98
CA THR A 41 -9.77 3.55 8.07
C THR A 41 -10.31 4.61 9.03
N GLU A 42 -9.44 5.17 9.87
CA GLU A 42 -9.80 6.24 10.81
C GLU A 42 -10.35 7.48 10.10
N ALA A 43 -11.29 8.19 10.73
CA ALA A 43 -11.99 9.33 10.13
C ALA A 43 -11.06 10.50 9.74
N ASN A 44 -9.96 10.71 10.49
CA ASN A 44 -8.99 11.78 10.25
C ASN A 44 -7.76 11.26 9.48
N ASN A 45 -7.98 10.52 8.40
CA ASN A 45 -6.91 9.93 7.61
C ASN A 45 -7.02 10.37 6.15
N THR A 46 -5.88 10.69 5.52
CA THR A 46 -5.78 11.09 4.11
C THR A 46 -5.80 9.90 3.14
N ILE A 47 -5.70 8.66 3.64
CA ILE A 47 -5.69 7.45 2.82
C ILE A 47 -6.89 7.37 1.84
N PRO A 48 -8.14 7.66 2.23
CA PRO A 48 -9.27 7.61 1.30
C PRO A 48 -9.12 8.56 0.10
N GLU A 49 -8.54 9.74 0.30
CA GLU A 49 -8.29 10.72 -0.77
C GLU A 49 -7.25 10.17 -1.76
N TYR A 50 -6.13 9.64 -1.25
CA TYR A 50 -5.10 9.02 -2.10
C TYR A 50 -5.61 7.78 -2.82
N VAL A 51 -6.45 6.98 -2.16
CA VAL A 51 -7.10 5.82 -2.78
C VAL A 51 -7.93 6.26 -3.97
N ALA A 52 -8.77 7.29 -3.83
CA ALA A 52 -9.57 7.82 -4.94
C ALA A 52 -8.68 8.39 -6.07
N GLU A 53 -7.59 9.09 -5.74
CA GLU A 53 -6.63 9.59 -6.74
C GLU A 53 -5.99 8.42 -7.52
N VAL A 54 -5.51 7.40 -6.83
CA VAL A 54 -4.86 6.24 -7.44
C VAL A 54 -5.86 5.43 -8.27
N GLU A 55 -7.10 5.24 -7.80
CA GLU A 55 -8.16 4.58 -8.55
C GLU A 55 -8.42 5.26 -9.89
N SER A 56 -8.49 6.60 -9.87
CA SER A 56 -8.66 7.42 -11.08
C SER A 56 -7.45 7.31 -12.01
N ARG A 57 -6.24 7.54 -11.49
CA ARG A 57 -5.01 7.56 -12.30
C ARG A 57 -4.65 6.21 -12.89
N ALA A 58 -4.96 5.13 -12.17
CA ALA A 58 -4.64 3.76 -12.58
C ALA A 58 -5.72 3.08 -13.43
N ASP A 59 -6.84 3.77 -13.70
CA ASP A 59 -8.06 3.22 -14.32
C ASP A 59 -8.47 1.90 -13.65
N TYR A 60 -8.49 1.92 -12.32
CA TYR A 60 -8.55 0.71 -11.50
C TYR A 60 -9.85 -0.08 -11.76
N ASN A 61 -10.99 0.61 -11.80
CA ASN A 61 -12.30 0.00 -11.98
C ASN A 61 -12.45 -0.70 -13.35
N SER A 62 -11.98 -0.07 -14.42
CA SER A 62 -12.01 -0.68 -15.76
C SER A 62 -11.10 -1.91 -15.84
N ARG A 63 -9.92 -1.84 -15.22
CA ARG A 63 -8.98 -2.98 -15.15
C ARG A 63 -9.52 -4.12 -14.28
N LEU A 64 -10.21 -3.79 -13.20
CA LEU A 64 -10.90 -4.77 -12.36
C LEU A 64 -11.98 -5.51 -13.15
N GLN A 65 -12.78 -4.78 -13.92
CA GLN A 65 -13.79 -5.40 -14.79
C GLN A 65 -13.14 -6.28 -15.87
N TYR A 66 -12.07 -5.78 -16.53
CA TYR A 66 -11.30 -6.58 -17.47
C TYR A 66 -10.75 -7.87 -16.84
N CYS A 67 -10.23 -7.82 -15.62
CA CYS A 67 -9.76 -9.01 -14.91
C CYS A 67 -10.91 -10.00 -14.65
N ARG A 68 -12.11 -9.53 -14.29
CA ARG A 68 -13.30 -10.38 -14.09
C ARG A 68 -13.71 -11.05 -15.39
N ASP A 69 -13.81 -10.29 -16.48
CA ASP A 69 -14.19 -10.80 -17.79
C ASP A 69 -13.17 -11.82 -18.30
N PHE A 70 -11.88 -11.50 -18.20
CA PHE A 70 -10.79 -12.44 -18.55
C PHE A 70 -10.88 -13.73 -17.74
N ASN A 71 -11.16 -13.64 -16.44
CA ASN A 71 -11.27 -14.81 -15.56
C ASN A 71 -12.51 -15.65 -15.86
N ALA A 72 -13.60 -15.03 -16.32
CA ALA A 72 -14.82 -15.74 -16.71
C ALA A 72 -14.61 -16.56 -17.99
N THR A 73 -13.81 -16.06 -18.94
CA THR A 73 -13.57 -16.72 -20.24
C THR A 73 -12.39 -17.69 -20.24
N ASN A 74 -11.49 -17.63 -19.24
CA ASN A 74 -10.28 -18.46 -19.20
C ASN A 74 -10.30 -19.44 -18.03
N GLN A 75 -10.29 -20.74 -18.31
CA GLN A 75 -10.31 -21.78 -17.26
C GLN A 75 -8.93 -21.97 -16.59
N TRP A 76 -7.85 -21.94 -17.37
CA TRP A 76 -6.50 -22.32 -16.92
C TRP A 76 -5.60 -21.14 -16.54
N LYS A 77 -6.01 -19.91 -16.86
CA LYS A 77 -5.24 -18.70 -16.57
C LYS A 77 -6.16 -17.66 -15.95
N LYS A 78 -5.77 -17.16 -14.79
CA LYS A 78 -6.48 -16.11 -14.08
C LYS A 78 -5.61 -14.87 -13.91
N ARG A 79 -6.25 -13.72 -13.75
CA ARG A 79 -5.65 -12.42 -13.45
C ARG A 79 -6.23 -11.89 -12.15
N GLY A 80 -5.37 -11.32 -11.32
CA GLY A 80 -5.77 -10.59 -10.12
C GLY A 80 -5.28 -9.16 -10.20
N ILE A 81 -5.99 -8.27 -9.52
CA ILE A 81 -5.58 -6.90 -9.27
C ILE A 81 -5.92 -6.58 -7.82
N SER A 82 -5.03 -5.84 -7.13
CA SER A 82 -5.24 -5.41 -5.75
C SER A 82 -4.61 -4.04 -5.56
N MET A 83 -5.22 -3.24 -4.68
CA MET A 83 -4.72 -1.95 -4.24
C MET A 83 -4.60 -1.99 -2.72
N VAL A 84 -3.39 -1.68 -2.24
CA VAL A 84 -3.04 -1.78 -0.82
C VAL A 84 -2.62 -0.39 -0.32
N PRO A 85 -3.41 0.26 0.54
CA PRO A 85 -3.04 1.52 1.17
C PRO A 85 -1.98 1.27 2.24
N VAL A 86 -0.99 2.17 2.33
CA VAL A 86 0.05 2.10 3.37
C VAL A 86 0.27 3.49 3.94
N ARG A 87 0.21 3.59 5.27
CA ARG A 87 0.69 4.76 6.02
C ARG A 87 2.00 4.39 6.69
N PHE A 88 3.07 5.10 6.34
CA PHE A 88 4.38 4.94 6.95
C PHE A 88 4.76 6.22 7.68
N GLU A 89 4.91 6.14 8.99
CA GLU A 89 5.28 7.28 9.82
C GLU A 89 6.79 7.49 9.76
N MET A 90 7.20 8.75 9.56
CA MET A 90 8.60 9.14 9.54
C MET A 90 8.92 9.93 10.79
N ASP A 91 9.90 9.44 11.54
CA ASP A 91 10.49 10.17 12.66
C ASP A 91 11.84 10.75 12.22
N PHE A 92 12.03 12.05 12.41
CA PHE A 92 13.29 12.72 12.16
C PHE A 92 14.06 12.68 13.46
N GLY A 93 15.01 11.75 13.56
CA GLY A 93 15.82 11.54 14.75
C GLY A 93 16.65 12.77 15.17
N ALA A 94 17.59 12.55 16.10
CA ALA A 94 18.40 13.62 16.69
C ALA A 94 19.14 14.50 15.65
N GLY A 95 19.51 15.70 16.09
CA GLY A 95 20.06 16.77 15.27
C GLY A 95 21.13 16.31 14.27
N GLN A 96 20.93 16.70 13.01
CA GLN A 96 21.86 16.44 11.93
C GLN A 96 22.87 17.58 11.83
N HIS A 97 24.16 17.25 11.70
CA HIS A 97 25.22 18.24 11.49
C HIS A 97 25.69 18.20 10.03
N ALA A 98 25.86 19.38 9.43
CA ALA A 98 26.45 19.53 8.12
C ALA A 98 27.64 20.50 8.21
N LEU A 99 28.77 20.13 7.57
CA LEU A 99 29.94 21.00 7.42
C LEU A 99 30.05 21.40 5.95
N LEU A 100 30.09 22.72 5.70
CA LEU A 100 30.22 23.28 4.36
C LEU A 100 31.45 24.19 4.34
N SER A 101 32.33 23.96 3.36
CA SER A 101 33.51 24.80 3.11
C SER A 101 33.45 25.32 1.68
N ILE A 102 33.57 26.64 1.51
CA ILE A 102 33.55 27.31 0.20
C ILE A 102 34.91 27.97 -0.01
N TYR A 103 35.55 27.67 -1.13
CA TYR A 103 36.83 28.24 -1.53
C TYR A 103 36.66 29.05 -2.82
N ARG A 104 37.41 30.16 -2.91
CA ARG A 104 37.56 30.95 -4.13
C ARG A 104 38.62 30.31 -5.02
N VAL A 105 38.35 30.21 -6.30
CA VAL A 105 39.37 29.95 -7.33
C VAL A 105 39.98 31.29 -7.70
N ASP A 106 41.28 31.44 -7.50
CA ASP A 106 42.09 32.51 -8.11
C ASP A 106 42.60 32.05 -9.48
#